data_AF-A0A821RHI7-F1
#
_entry.id   AF-A0A821RHI7-F1
#
_cell.length_a   1.000
_cell.length_b   1.000
_cell.length_c   1.000
_cell.angle_alpha   90.00
_cell.angle_beta   90.00
_cell.angle_gamma   90.00
#
_symmetry.space_group_name_H-M   'P 1'
#
loop_
_entity.id
_entity.type
_entity.pdbx_description
1 polymer ?
#
loop_
_entity_poly.entity_id
_entity_poly.type
_entity_poly.pdbx_seq_one_letter_code
_entity_poly.pdbx_strand_id
1 'polypeptide(L)'
;MEDHYLTEQHQNALIKVVRQILSQLNDRQMDVDLPRTTTAGTCNPAIAQLEELDEMLNILVSGIEALTNDEQRLTHEALHMQITLSTLAAELSKVKDIFWFNFLVNAQSERLTSIYSPPFYSSPNGYKMRACLYLNGNGNARCIHMSLFFVLMRDLNDPILKFPFNYKVTFCLYGQIPQQRHIIDSFRPGIKSNSFQSP
;
A
#
# COMPACT_ATOMS: atom_id res chain seq x y z
N MET A 1 -19.95 3.51 -12.44
CA MET A 1 -20.37 2.21 -12.98
C MET A 1 -20.52 1.32 -11.76
N GLU A 2 -21.76 1.09 -11.34
CA GLU A 2 -22.06 0.25 -10.17
C GLU A 2 -21.80 -1.20 -10.54
N ASP A 3 -20.79 -1.79 -9.92
CA ASP A 3 -20.60 -3.23 -9.94
C ASP A 3 -21.82 -3.89 -9.28
N HIS A 4 -22.62 -4.59 -10.08
CA HIS A 4 -23.72 -5.42 -9.60
C HIS A 4 -23.14 -6.67 -8.92
N TYR A 5 -22.64 -6.49 -7.69
CA TYR A 5 -22.34 -7.59 -6.80
C TYR A 5 -23.64 -8.18 -6.26
N LEU A 6 -23.61 -9.50 -6.06
CA LEU A 6 -24.64 -10.23 -5.34
C LEU A 6 -24.68 -9.71 -3.88
N THR A 7 -25.65 -8.85 -3.57
CA THR A 7 -25.74 -8.19 -2.25
C THR A 7 -25.79 -9.20 -1.10
N GLU A 8 -25.41 -8.79 0.11
CA GLU A 8 -25.40 -9.65 1.31
C GLU A 8 -26.76 -10.35 1.55
N GLN A 9 -27.86 -9.72 1.14
CA GLN A 9 -29.19 -10.33 1.14
C GLN A 9 -29.31 -11.53 0.21
N HIS A 10 -28.76 -11.44 -1.00
CA HIS A 10 -28.76 -12.53 -1.97
C HIS A 10 -27.84 -13.67 -1.52
N GLN A 11 -26.68 -13.38 -0.92
CA GLN A 11 -25.80 -14.41 -0.34
C GLN A 11 -26.51 -15.15 0.80
N ASN A 12 -27.19 -14.43 1.69
CA ASN A 12 -27.97 -15.03 2.78
C ASN A 12 -29.18 -15.84 2.27
N ALA A 13 -29.79 -15.42 1.16
CA ALA A 13 -30.86 -16.17 0.51
C ALA A 13 -30.33 -17.50 -0.08
N LEU A 14 -29.19 -17.47 -0.77
CA LEU A 14 -28.53 -18.68 -1.29
C LEU A 14 -28.18 -19.66 -0.18
N ILE A 15 -27.58 -19.18 0.92
CA ILE A 15 -27.25 -20.01 2.09
C ILE A 15 -28.52 -20.66 2.69
N LYS A 16 -29.64 -19.92 2.76
CA LYS A 16 -30.92 -20.47 3.21
C LYS A 16 -31.45 -21.56 2.29
N VAL A 17 -31.38 -21.36 0.97
CA VAL A 17 -31.81 -22.33 -0.04
C VAL A 17 -30.96 -23.61 0.05
N VAL A 18 -29.63 -23.49 0.13
CA VAL A 18 -28.72 -24.63 0.31
C VAL A 18 -29.04 -25.42 1.58
N ARG A 19 -29.27 -24.73 2.71
CA ARG A 19 -29.66 -25.38 3.98
C ARG A 19 -30.99 -26.10 3.88
N GLN A 20 -31.97 -25.52 3.18
CA GLN A 20 -33.28 -26.13 2.99
C GLN A 20 -33.17 -27.42 2.18
N ILE A 21 -32.43 -27.40 1.07
CA ILE A 21 -32.20 -28.60 0.24
C ILE A 21 -31.47 -29.69 1.03
N LEU A 22 -30.42 -29.32 1.77
CA LEU A 22 -29.69 -30.27 2.61
C LEU A 22 -30.60 -30.89 3.69
N SER A 23 -31.53 -30.13 4.26
CA SER A 23 -32.51 -30.68 5.22
C SER A 23 -33.47 -31.69 4.56
N GLN A 24 -33.94 -31.40 3.35
CA GLN A 24 -34.87 -32.29 2.63
C GLN A 24 -34.20 -33.57 2.12
N LEU A 25 -32.92 -33.51 1.76
CA LEU A 25 -32.14 -34.69 1.41
C LEU A 25 -31.84 -35.55 2.65
N ASN A 26 -31.61 -34.93 3.81
CA ASN A 26 -31.36 -35.63 5.06
C ASN A 26 -32.62 -36.32 5.63
N ASP A 27 -33.80 -35.72 5.44
CA ASP A 27 -35.10 -36.30 5.87
C ASP A 27 -35.54 -37.52 5.02
N ARG A 28 -35.02 -37.67 3.79
CA ARG A 28 -35.34 -38.80 2.90
C ARG A 28 -34.56 -40.09 3.18
N GLN A 29 -33.55 -40.08 4.06
CA GLN A 29 -32.75 -41.28 4.36
C GLN A 29 -33.40 -42.22 5.40
N MET A 30 -34.62 -41.93 5.88
CA MET A 30 -35.32 -42.70 6.91
C MET A 30 -36.68 -43.31 6.50
N ASP A 31 -37.04 -43.38 5.22
CA ASP A 31 -38.31 -44.04 4.85
C ASP A 31 -38.22 -44.78 3.50
N VAL A 32 -37.89 -46.07 3.58
CA VAL A 32 -38.04 -47.04 2.49
C VAL A 32 -38.95 -48.15 3.00
N ASP A 33 -40.25 -47.92 3.00
CA ASP A 33 -41.25 -49.00 3.02
C ASP A 33 -42.34 -48.73 1.97
N LEU A 34 -42.55 -49.72 1.09
CA LEU A 34 -43.37 -49.64 -0.11
C LEU A 34 -44.79 -50.17 0.16
N PRO A 35 -45.85 -49.54 -0.37
CA PRO A 35 -46.93 -50.34 -0.96
C PRO A 35 -47.48 -49.80 -2.30
N ARG A 36 -47.88 -50.74 -3.17
CA ARG A 36 -48.57 -50.53 -4.45
C ARG A 36 -50.08 -50.33 -4.22
N THR A 37 -50.71 -49.34 -4.88
CA THR A 37 -52.04 -49.52 -5.53
C THR A 37 -52.39 -48.38 -6.51
N THR A 38 -53.29 -48.71 -7.44
CA THR A 38 -53.62 -48.10 -8.73
C THR A 38 -54.65 -46.95 -8.67
N THR A 39 -54.55 -45.99 -9.62
CA THR A 39 -55.59 -45.28 -10.41
C THR A 39 -55.60 -43.74 -10.42
N ALA A 40 -55.76 -43.20 -11.64
CA ALA A 40 -56.33 -41.91 -12.05
C ALA A 40 -55.59 -40.58 -11.73
N GLY A 41 -55.00 -40.00 -12.78
CA GLY A 41 -55.41 -38.67 -13.27
C GLY A 41 -55.20 -37.45 -12.38
N THR A 42 -54.23 -37.48 -11.47
CA THR A 42 -53.83 -36.29 -10.70
C THR A 42 -52.31 -36.23 -10.75
N CYS A 43 -51.72 -35.08 -11.10
CA CYS A 43 -50.26 -34.92 -11.06
C CYS A 43 -49.77 -35.35 -9.66
N ASN A 44 -48.92 -36.38 -9.61
CA ASN A 44 -48.39 -36.90 -8.37
C ASN A 44 -47.64 -35.76 -7.67
N PRO A 45 -48.02 -35.35 -6.44
CA PRO A 45 -47.41 -34.20 -5.75
C PRO A 45 -45.90 -34.37 -5.54
N ALA A 46 -45.41 -35.62 -5.49
CA ALA A 46 -43.99 -35.94 -5.45
C ALA A 46 -43.21 -35.58 -6.74
N ILE A 47 -43.86 -35.60 -7.91
CA ILE A 47 -43.24 -35.24 -9.19
C ILE A 47 -43.11 -33.72 -9.30
N ALA A 48 -44.14 -32.96 -8.92
CA ALA A 48 -44.08 -31.49 -8.89
C ALA A 48 -43.00 -30.97 -7.92
N GLN A 49 -42.81 -31.63 -6.78
CA GLN A 49 -41.73 -31.31 -5.83
C GLN A 49 -40.33 -31.62 -6.37
N LEU A 50 -40.19 -32.65 -7.21
CA LEU A 50 -38.91 -32.99 -7.85
C LEU A 50 -38.54 -31.99 -8.94
N GLU A 51 -39.52 -31.49 -9.70
CA GLU A 51 -39.33 -30.41 -10.68
C GLU A 51 -38.91 -29.10 -10.00
N GLU A 52 -39.54 -28.76 -8.86
CA GLU A 52 -39.16 -27.58 -8.07
C GLU A 52 -37.73 -27.69 -7.50
N LEU A 53 -37.32 -28.89 -7.07
CA LEU A 53 -35.95 -29.15 -6.62
C LEU A 53 -34.92 -29.09 -7.75
N ASP A 54 -35.25 -29.55 -8.95
CA ASP A 54 -34.37 -29.45 -10.13
C ASP A 54 -34.15 -27.99 -10.54
N GLU A 55 -35.22 -27.20 -10.55
CA GLU A 55 -35.16 -25.75 -10.80
C GLU A 55 -34.27 -25.05 -9.75
N MET A 56 -34.43 -25.40 -8.47
CA MET A 56 -33.59 -24.89 -7.39
C MET A 56 -32.13 -25.30 -7.53
N LEU A 57 -31.86 -26.53 -7.97
CA LEU A 57 -30.50 -27.02 -8.23
C LEU A 57 -29.85 -26.25 -9.38
N ASN A 58 -30.59 -26.04 -10.47
CA ASN A 58 -30.12 -25.29 -11.65
C ASN A 58 -29.78 -23.83 -11.28
N ILE A 59 -30.63 -23.17 -10.48
CA ILE A 59 -30.35 -21.82 -9.97
C ILE A 59 -29.07 -21.79 -9.13
N LEU A 60 -28.87 -22.79 -8.27
CA LEU A 60 -27.66 -22.87 -7.44
C LEU A 60 -26.39 -23.11 -8.27
N VAL A 61 -26.45 -24.01 -9.26
CA VAL A 61 -25.33 -24.27 -10.16
C VAL A 61 -24.95 -23.01 -10.92
N SER A 62 -25.92 -22.31 -11.52
CA SER A 62 -25.67 -21.03 -12.19
C SER A 62 -25.11 -19.96 -11.25
N GLY A 63 -25.56 -19.93 -9.99
CA GLY A 63 -25.01 -19.03 -8.96
C GLY A 63 -23.54 -19.30 -8.64
N ILE A 64 -23.14 -20.57 -8.54
CA ILE A 64 -21.74 -20.98 -8.29
C ILE A 64 -20.86 -20.63 -9.49
N GLU A 65 -21.32 -20.86 -10.71
CA GLU A 65 -20.60 -20.47 -11.93
C GLU A 65 -20.37 -18.96 -12.00
N ALA A 66 -21.40 -18.16 -11.68
CA ALA A 66 -21.28 -16.71 -11.62
C ALA A 66 -20.23 -16.24 -10.61
N LEU A 67 -20.26 -16.80 -9.38
CA LEU A 67 -19.28 -16.48 -8.34
C LEU A 67 -17.85 -16.90 -8.74
N THR A 68 -17.70 -18.04 -9.40
CA THR A 68 -16.39 -18.53 -9.88
C THR A 68 -15.83 -17.60 -10.97
N ASN A 69 -16.67 -17.15 -11.89
CA ASN A 69 -16.29 -16.18 -12.92
C ASN A 69 -15.89 -14.83 -12.32
N ASP A 70 -16.59 -14.38 -11.27
CA ASP A 70 -16.24 -13.15 -10.55
C ASP A 70 -14.90 -13.26 -9.82
N GLU A 71 -14.62 -14.39 -9.17
CA GLU A 71 -13.32 -14.63 -8.53
C GLU A 71 -12.17 -14.57 -9.54
N GLN A 72 -12.35 -15.17 -10.72
CA GLN A 72 -11.37 -15.09 -11.81
C GLN A 72 -11.20 -13.66 -12.33
N ARG A 73 -12.30 -12.92 -12.50
CA ARG A 73 -12.28 -11.51 -12.93
C ARG A 73 -11.52 -10.64 -11.93
N LEU A 74 -11.83 -10.75 -10.64
CA LEU A 74 -11.15 -10.01 -9.58
C LEU A 74 -9.65 -10.33 -9.55
N THR A 75 -9.28 -11.61 -9.72
CA THR A 75 -7.88 -12.03 -9.77
C THR A 75 -7.16 -11.43 -10.97
N HIS A 76 -7.79 -11.42 -12.15
CA HIS A 76 -7.24 -10.81 -13.35
C HIS A 76 -7.07 -9.29 -13.20
N GLU A 77 -8.07 -8.60 -12.65
CA GLU A 77 -8.00 -7.16 -12.37
C GLU A 77 -6.91 -6.82 -11.37
N ALA A 78 -6.77 -7.59 -10.29
CA ALA A 78 -5.70 -7.42 -9.31
C ALA A 78 -4.31 -7.59 -9.94
N LEU A 79 -4.13 -8.61 -10.80
CA LEU A 79 -2.88 -8.82 -11.53
C LEU A 79 -2.60 -7.67 -12.50
N HIS A 80 -3.61 -7.18 -13.21
CA HIS A 80 -3.49 -6.01 -14.08
C HIS A 80 -3.10 -4.75 -13.30
N MET A 81 -3.71 -4.51 -12.13
CA MET A 81 -3.32 -3.40 -11.25
C MET A 81 -1.88 -3.54 -10.77
N GLN A 82 -1.47 -4.74 -10.35
CA GLN A 82 -0.10 -4.99 -9.90
C GLN A 82 0.94 -4.72 -10.99
N ILE A 83 0.67 -5.16 -12.22
CA ILE A 83 1.52 -4.87 -13.39
C ILE A 83 1.56 -3.37 -13.65
N THR A 84 0.39 -2.71 -13.63
CA THR A 84 0.29 -1.27 -13.87
C THR A 84 1.13 -0.48 -12.86
N LEU A 85 0.99 -0.79 -11.57
CA LEU A 85 1.79 -0.17 -10.50
C LEU A 85 3.29 -0.41 -10.69
N SER A 86 3.68 -1.63 -11.06
CA SER A 86 5.08 -1.98 -11.30
C SER A 86 5.66 -1.21 -12.48
N THR A 87 4.91 -1.08 -13.57
CA THR A 87 5.31 -0.29 -14.75
C THR A 87 5.42 1.20 -14.40
N LEU A 88 4.44 1.76 -13.70
CA LEU A 88 4.49 3.15 -13.25
C LEU A 88 5.67 3.43 -12.33
N ALA A 89 5.98 2.51 -11.40
CA ALA A 89 7.16 2.62 -10.55
C ALA A 89 8.46 2.65 -11.37
N ALA A 90 8.56 1.83 -12.42
CA ALA A 90 9.71 1.84 -13.32
C ALA A 90 9.84 3.16 -14.11
N GLU A 91 8.73 3.69 -14.64
CA GLU A 91 8.74 4.99 -15.33
C GLU A 91 9.13 6.14 -14.39
N LEU A 92 8.61 6.14 -13.15
CA LEU A 92 9.01 7.11 -12.13
C LEU A 92 10.50 7.02 -11.79
N SER A 93 11.07 5.81 -11.77
CA SER A 93 12.51 5.63 -11.58
C SER A 93 13.32 6.30 -12.69
N LYS A 94 12.90 6.17 -13.96
CA LYS A 94 13.58 6.84 -15.10
C LYS A 94 13.53 8.36 -14.96
N VAL A 95 12.38 8.91 -14.62
CA VAL A 95 12.23 10.37 -14.40
C VAL A 95 13.12 10.84 -13.27
N LYS A 96 13.19 10.08 -12.17
CA LYS A 96 14.09 10.33 -11.05
C LYS A 96 15.54 10.33 -11.52
N ASP A 97 15.97 9.34 -12.30
CA ASP A 97 17.35 9.25 -12.81
C ASP A 97 17.72 10.43 -13.72
N ILE A 98 16.81 10.85 -14.61
CA ILE A 98 16.99 12.04 -15.46
C ILE A 98 17.17 13.29 -14.60
N PHE A 99 16.33 13.46 -13.59
CA PHE A 99 16.42 14.59 -12.67
C PHE A 99 17.77 14.61 -11.93
N TRP A 100 18.19 13.48 -11.36
CA TRP A 100 19.48 13.37 -10.66
C TRP A 100 20.67 13.60 -11.58
N PHE A 101 20.63 13.06 -12.80
CA PHE A 101 21.68 13.28 -13.79
C PHE A 101 21.83 14.76 -14.12
N ASN A 102 20.73 15.45 -14.45
CA ASN A 102 20.75 16.88 -14.73
C ASN A 102 21.26 17.69 -13.54
N PHE A 103 20.86 17.31 -12.32
CA PHE A 103 21.31 17.99 -11.13
C PHE A 103 22.82 17.81 -10.91
N LEU A 104 23.35 16.59 -11.09
CA LEU A 104 24.79 16.32 -11.03
C LEU A 104 25.58 17.14 -12.05
N VAL A 105 25.11 17.20 -13.30
CA VAL A 105 25.72 18.02 -14.35
C VAL A 105 25.74 19.50 -13.96
N ASN A 106 24.64 20.01 -13.40
CA ASN A 106 24.57 21.39 -12.92
C ASN A 106 25.47 21.67 -11.71
N ALA A 107 25.64 20.70 -10.81
CA ALA A 107 26.54 20.81 -9.67
C ALA A 107 28.01 20.81 -10.09
N GLN A 108 28.37 19.99 -11.08
CA GLN A 108 29.71 20.00 -11.69
C GLN A 108 29.99 21.28 -12.46
N SER A 109 28.97 21.85 -13.12
CA SER A 109 29.06 23.11 -13.86
C SER A 109 28.90 24.35 -12.97
N GLU A 110 28.81 24.18 -11.65
CA GLU A 110 28.66 25.25 -10.64
C GLU A 110 27.40 26.11 -10.78
N ARG A 111 26.41 25.67 -11.56
CA ARG A 111 25.14 26.39 -11.77
C ARG A 111 24.17 26.19 -10.61
N LEU A 112 24.13 24.96 -10.06
CA LEU A 112 23.29 24.59 -8.91
C LEU A 112 24.13 23.72 -7.98
N THR A 113 24.77 24.36 -7.00
CA THR A 113 25.80 23.71 -6.19
C THR A 113 25.25 22.95 -4.98
N SER A 114 24.02 23.26 -4.53
CA SER A 114 23.45 22.66 -3.33
C SER A 114 21.94 22.37 -3.41
N ILE A 115 21.52 21.35 -2.66
CA ILE A 115 20.13 20.96 -2.42
C ILE A 115 19.80 21.16 -0.95
N TYR A 116 18.67 21.79 -0.65
CA TYR A 116 18.15 21.91 0.71
C TYR A 116 17.01 20.93 0.95
N SER A 117 16.99 20.29 2.12
CA SER A 117 15.79 19.59 2.57
C SER A 117 14.70 20.60 2.93
N PRO A 118 13.42 20.17 2.95
CA PRO A 118 12.40 20.89 3.70
C PRO A 118 12.85 21.12 5.16
N PRO A 119 12.44 22.23 5.80
CA PRO A 119 12.68 22.44 7.21
C PRO A 119 11.98 21.36 8.06
N PHE A 120 12.62 20.98 9.16
CA PHE A 120 12.07 20.09 10.17
C PHE A 120 12.38 20.62 11.57
N TYR A 121 11.67 20.12 12.58
CA TYR A 121 11.76 20.63 13.94
C TYR A 121 12.12 19.52 14.92
N SER A 122 12.83 19.90 15.98
CA SER A 122 13.11 19.00 17.10
C SER A 122 11.87 18.70 17.96
N SER A 123 10.91 19.62 18.01
CA SER A 123 9.59 19.51 18.67
C SER A 123 8.67 20.65 18.17
N PRO A 124 7.36 20.69 18.48
CA PRO A 124 6.45 21.74 18.01
C PRO A 124 6.92 23.18 18.28
N ASN A 125 7.60 23.41 19.41
CA ASN A 125 8.20 24.70 19.79
C ASN A 125 9.74 24.61 19.88
N GLY A 126 10.33 23.68 19.15
CA GLY A 126 11.77 23.38 19.19
C GLY A 126 12.57 24.13 18.13
N TYR A 127 13.85 23.78 18.03
CA TYR A 127 14.76 24.26 17.00
C TYR A 127 14.22 23.94 15.60
N LYS A 128 14.23 24.94 14.71
CA LYS A 128 14.02 24.77 13.26
C LYS A 128 15.34 24.43 12.59
N MET A 129 15.34 23.38 11.78
CA MET A 129 16.56 22.80 11.21
C MET A 129 16.32 22.41 9.75
N ARG A 130 17.38 22.28 8.95
CA ARG A 130 17.35 21.64 7.63
C ARG A 130 18.69 21.00 7.30
N ALA A 131 18.72 20.17 6.27
CA ALA A 131 19.96 19.65 5.70
C ALA A 131 20.31 20.38 4.40
N CYS A 132 21.61 20.48 4.10
CA CYS A 132 22.13 21.03 2.84
C CYS A 132 23.15 20.06 2.23
N LEU A 133 22.92 19.63 0.98
CA LEU A 133 23.75 18.66 0.27
C LEU A 133 24.44 19.32 -0.92
N TYR A 134 25.76 19.20 -1.00
CA TYR A 134 26.57 19.56 -2.14
C TYR A 134 27.06 18.27 -2.82
N LEU A 135 26.52 17.96 -4.00
CA LEU A 135 26.88 16.73 -4.71
C LEU A 135 28.31 16.76 -5.26
N ASN A 136 28.81 17.93 -5.64
CA ASN A 136 30.19 18.12 -6.10
C ASN A 136 31.13 18.58 -4.97
N GLY A 137 30.74 18.37 -3.72
CA GLY A 137 31.50 18.73 -2.54
C GLY A 137 31.57 20.23 -2.27
N ASN A 138 32.08 20.58 -1.09
CA ASN A 138 32.26 21.96 -0.66
C ASN A 138 33.62 22.15 0.05
N GLY A 139 34.20 23.35 -0.05
CA GLY A 139 35.49 23.67 0.55
C GLY A 139 36.61 22.69 0.12
N ASN A 140 37.33 22.13 1.10
CA ASN A 140 38.43 21.19 0.85
C ASN A 140 37.97 19.85 0.23
N ALA A 141 36.67 19.55 0.26
CA ALA A 141 36.09 18.34 -0.28
C ALA A 141 35.50 18.52 -1.70
N ARG A 142 35.65 19.71 -2.28
CA ARG A 142 35.14 20.04 -3.62
C ARG A 142 35.74 19.12 -4.69
N CYS A 143 34.90 18.67 -5.62
CA CYS A 143 35.21 17.75 -6.72
C CYS A 143 35.69 16.34 -6.32
N ILE A 144 35.86 16.02 -5.02
CA ILE A 144 36.38 14.72 -4.56
C ILE A 144 35.40 13.95 -3.68
N HIS A 145 34.44 14.63 -3.05
CA HIS A 145 33.40 14.02 -2.21
C HIS A 145 32.06 14.72 -2.37
N MET A 146 31.00 14.10 -1.87
CA MET A 146 29.76 14.80 -1.53
C MET A 146 29.91 15.42 -0.13
N SER A 147 29.33 16.60 0.09
CA SER A 147 29.33 17.26 1.40
C SER A 147 27.91 17.48 1.89
N LEU A 148 27.59 16.97 3.08
CA LEU A 148 26.30 17.11 3.73
C LEU A 148 26.45 17.96 5.00
N PHE A 149 25.58 18.95 5.16
CA PHE A 149 25.61 19.90 6.26
C PHE A 149 24.30 19.91 7.01
N PHE A 150 24.40 20.10 8.32
CA PHE A 150 23.30 20.40 9.20
C PHE A 150 23.19 21.91 9.33
N VAL A 151 22.00 22.44 9.15
CA VAL A 151 21.74 23.89 9.18
C VAL A 151 20.72 24.17 10.26
N LEU A 152 21.14 24.91 11.29
CA LEU A 152 20.23 25.51 12.26
C LEU A 152 19.61 26.76 11.64
N MET A 153 18.29 26.91 11.75
CA MET A 153 17.54 28.01 11.13
C MET A 153 16.92 28.90 12.20
N ARG A 154 16.73 30.18 11.86
CA ARG A 154 16.00 31.13 12.69
C ARG A 154 14.50 30.80 12.75
N ASP A 155 13.91 30.87 13.93
CA ASP A 155 12.47 30.72 14.15
C ASP A 155 11.97 31.64 15.30
N LEU A 156 10.65 31.80 15.41
CA LEU A 156 10.00 32.62 16.44
C LEU A 156 10.25 32.07 17.85
N ASN A 157 10.44 30.76 17.98
CA ASN A 157 10.69 30.10 19.26
C ASN A 157 12.14 30.22 19.75
N ASP A 158 13.08 30.77 18.97
CA ASP A 158 14.50 30.85 19.36
C ASP A 158 14.74 31.48 20.76
N PRO A 159 14.02 32.55 21.19
CA PRO A 159 14.25 33.16 22.50
C PRO A 159 14.00 32.23 23.70
N ILE A 160 13.21 31.16 23.54
CA ILE A 160 12.93 30.19 24.62
C ILE A 160 13.84 28.96 24.56
N LEU A 161 14.68 28.86 23.53
CA LEU A 161 15.58 27.73 23.31
C LEU A 161 16.96 27.98 23.92
N LYS A 162 17.66 26.89 24.26
CA LYS A 162 19.03 26.97 24.80
C LYS A 162 20.05 27.10 23.67
N PHE A 163 20.98 28.04 23.81
CA PHE A 163 22.11 28.18 22.88
C PHE A 163 23.44 28.17 23.65
N PRO A 164 24.55 27.72 23.01
CA PRO A 164 24.59 27.14 21.67
C PRO A 164 23.91 25.77 21.59
N PHE A 165 23.41 25.42 20.40
CA PHE A 165 22.80 24.11 20.14
C PHE A 165 23.84 23.00 20.40
N ASN A 166 23.53 22.07 21.31
CA ASN A 166 24.49 21.09 21.84
C ASN A 166 24.00 19.63 21.76
N TYR A 167 22.94 19.38 21.00
CA TYR A 167 22.41 18.04 20.79
C TYR A 167 23.25 17.26 19.77
N LYS A 168 23.29 15.93 19.91
CA LYS A 168 23.96 15.05 18.95
C LYS A 168 23.21 15.09 17.62
N VAL A 169 23.92 15.35 16.54
CA VAL A 169 23.42 15.26 15.17
C VAL A 169 23.96 13.98 14.56
N THR A 170 23.08 13.20 13.95
CA THR A 170 23.44 11.96 13.24
C THR A 170 22.93 12.07 11.80
N PHE A 171 23.82 11.89 10.85
CA PHE A 171 23.48 11.69 9.45
C PHE A 171 23.42 10.19 9.14
N CYS A 172 22.41 9.80 8.36
CA CYS A 172 22.29 8.44 7.84
C CYS A 172 22.02 8.52 6.34
N LEU A 173 22.93 7.98 5.53
CA LEU A 173 22.74 7.77 4.11
C LEU A 173 22.32 6.32 3.89
N TYR A 174 21.04 6.14 3.54
CA TYR A 174 20.42 4.83 3.35
C TYR A 174 20.82 4.21 2.00
N GLY A 175 21.35 2.99 2.06
CA GLY A 175 21.51 2.13 0.89
C GLY A 175 20.15 1.68 0.36
N GLN A 176 19.94 1.78 -0.96
CA GLN A 176 18.65 1.48 -1.61
C GLN A 176 18.50 -0.01 -1.98
N ILE A 177 19.57 -0.79 -1.83
CA ILE A 177 19.58 -2.23 -2.15
C ILE A 177 19.46 -3.02 -0.84
N PRO A 178 18.67 -4.11 -0.78
CA PRO A 178 18.38 -4.85 0.46
C PRO A 178 19.59 -5.31 1.30
N GLN A 179 20.77 -5.40 0.68
CA GLN A 179 22.01 -5.87 1.31
C GLN A 179 23.05 -4.76 1.52
N GLN A 180 22.74 -3.53 1.12
CA GLN A 180 23.66 -2.41 1.21
C GLN A 180 23.63 -1.79 2.60
N ARG A 181 24.77 -1.81 3.29
CA ARG A 181 24.92 -1.15 4.59
C ARG A 181 24.73 0.36 4.44
N HIS A 182 24.00 0.95 5.38
CA HIS A 182 23.84 2.40 5.47
C HIS A 182 25.14 3.04 5.98
N ILE A 183 25.44 4.25 5.49
CA ILE A 183 26.56 5.05 5.99
C ILE A 183 26.02 5.97 7.08
N ILE A 184 26.54 5.83 8.30
CA ILE A 184 26.08 6.58 9.46
C ILE A 184 27.27 7.32 10.05
N ASP A 185 27.11 8.62 10.26
CA ASP A 185 28.09 9.43 10.96
C ASP A 185 27.39 10.39 11.91
N SER A 186 28.06 10.77 12.99
CA SER A 186 27.46 11.63 13.99
C SER A 186 28.47 12.54 14.66
N PHE A 187 28.03 13.74 14.98
CA PHE A 187 28.84 14.71 15.70
C PHE A 187 28.03 15.39 16.81
N ARG A 188 28.74 15.95 17.78
CA ARG A 188 28.17 16.90 18.74
C ARG A 188 28.75 18.27 18.43
N PRO A 189 27.91 19.28 18.15
CA PRO A 189 28.36 20.64 17.89
C PRO A 189 29.25 21.16 19.02
N GLY A 190 30.42 21.70 18.66
CA GLY A 190 31.29 22.34 19.64
C GLY A 190 30.74 23.69 20.08
N ILE A 191 30.81 23.99 21.37
CA ILE A 191 30.33 25.25 21.99
C ILE A 191 30.95 26.50 21.35
N LYS A 192 32.17 26.37 20.80
CA LYS A 192 32.91 27.46 20.14
C LYS A 192 32.55 27.67 18.66
N SER A 193 31.71 26.82 18.07
CA SER A 193 31.36 26.96 16.67
C SER A 193 30.28 28.04 16.49
N ASN A 194 30.55 28.99 15.59
CA ASN A 194 29.61 30.06 15.26
C ASN A 194 28.33 29.53 14.58
N SER A 195 28.40 28.36 13.93
CA SER A 195 27.27 27.76 13.20
C SER A 195 26.14 27.23 14.10
N PHE A 196 26.35 27.20 15.42
CA PHE A 196 25.40 26.64 16.39
C PHE A 196 25.05 27.63 17.51
N GLN A 197 25.42 28.90 17.35
CA GLN A 197 24.91 29.98 18.19
C GLN A 197 23.46 30.31 17.82
N SER A 198 22.83 31.21 18.58
CA SER A 198 21.51 31.73 18.22
C SER A 198 21.56 32.36 16.81
N PRO A 199 20.69 31.95 15.88
CA PRO A 199 20.55 32.55 14.55
C PRO A 199 20.02 33.98 14.53
#